data_AF-A0A843C7Q5-F1
#
_entry.id   AF-A0A843C7Q5-F1
#
_cell.length_a   1.000
_cell.length_b   1.000
_cell.length_c   1.000
_cell.angle_alpha   90.00
_cell.angle_beta   90.00
_cell.angle_gamma   90.00
#
_symmetry.space_group_name_H-M   'P 1'
#
loop_
_entity.id
_entity.type
_entity.pdbx_description
1 polymer ?
#
loop_
_entity_poly.entity_id
_entity_poly.type
_entity_poly.pdbx_seq_one_letter_code
_entity_poly.pdbx_strand_id
1 'polypeptide(L)'
;MTLLQNLMITIDCREVASIKSELVVYVSDQVAAIPTLKTHEFMLSSLDDAEFIDKNMVITAIKEFLESIGEGRNFAVISMNDMISIKSISGKVIERNSPSSSEMFSCPHCGFITRYEVEHQNHMKIHYL
;
A
#
# COMPACT_ATOMS: atom_id res chain seq x y z
N MET A 1 31.39 14.31 0.10
CA MET A 1 30.19 13.82 0.80
C MET A 1 29.32 13.12 -0.24
N THR A 2 29.62 11.84 -0.49
CA THR A 2 28.89 11.01 -1.44
C THR A 2 27.57 10.58 -0.80
N LEU A 3 26.45 11.06 -1.34
CA LEU A 3 25.14 10.47 -1.08
C LEU A 3 25.19 9.04 -1.60
N LEU A 4 24.88 8.07 -0.73
CA LEU A 4 24.57 6.70 -1.15
C LEU A 4 23.29 6.77 -1.97
N GLN A 5 23.45 6.83 -3.30
CA GLN A 5 22.36 6.76 -4.26
C GLN A 5 22.06 5.28 -4.50
N ASN A 6 20.82 4.87 -4.24
CA ASN A 6 20.45 3.47 -4.23
C ASN A 6 19.54 3.13 -5.41
N LEU A 7 19.91 2.08 -6.13
CA LEU A 7 19.09 1.51 -7.22
C LEU A 7 17.82 0.82 -6.69
N MET A 8 17.83 0.46 -5.39
CA MET A 8 16.75 -0.26 -4.73
C MET A 8 16.56 0.25 -3.30
N ILE A 9 15.31 0.44 -2.89
CA ILE A 9 14.93 0.84 -1.54
C ILE A 9 13.93 -0.17 -0.99
N THR A 10 14.17 -0.68 0.21
CA THR A 10 13.28 -1.63 0.90
C THR A 10 12.48 -0.91 1.97
N ILE A 11 11.16 -1.13 2.00
CA ILE A 11 10.26 -0.58 3.00
C ILE A 11 9.74 -1.72 3.86
N ASP A 12 10.07 -1.71 5.16
CA ASP A 12 9.57 -2.65 6.17
C ASP A 12 8.21 -2.18 6.70
N CYS A 13 7.20 -3.01 6.50
CA CYS A 13 5.80 -2.76 6.80
C CYS A 13 5.26 -3.64 7.93
N ARG A 14 6.10 -4.31 8.74
CA ARG A 14 5.61 -5.23 9.81
C ARG A 14 4.54 -4.63 10.72
N GLU A 15 4.72 -3.39 11.14
CA GLU A 15 3.80 -2.71 12.07
C GLU A 15 2.64 -1.98 11.37
N VAL A 16 2.66 -1.97 10.05
CA VAL A 16 1.66 -1.32 9.19
C VAL A 16 1.15 -2.27 8.11
N ALA A 17 1.16 -3.58 8.40
CA ALA A 17 0.81 -4.62 7.43
C ALA A 17 -0.61 -4.42 6.86
N SER A 18 -1.55 -3.96 7.68
CA SER A 18 -2.94 -3.66 7.32
C SER A 18 -3.07 -2.62 6.20
N ILE A 19 -2.08 -1.72 6.04
CA ILE A 19 -2.11 -0.66 5.03
C ILE A 19 -1.12 -0.87 3.88
N LYS A 20 -0.35 -1.97 3.90
CA LYS A 20 0.76 -2.21 2.97
C LYS A 20 0.34 -2.05 1.51
N SER A 21 -0.79 -2.60 1.10
CA SER A 21 -1.22 -2.57 -0.30
C SER A 21 -1.45 -1.16 -0.82
N GLU A 22 -2.14 -0.31 -0.05
CA GLU A 22 -2.41 1.08 -0.46
C GLU A 22 -1.15 1.94 -0.33
N LEU A 23 -0.32 1.69 0.68
CA LEU A 23 0.97 2.34 0.83
C LEU A 23 1.87 2.07 -0.38
N VAL A 24 1.93 0.82 -0.86
CA VAL A 24 2.72 0.44 -2.04
C VAL A 24 2.24 1.22 -3.26
N VAL A 25 0.93 1.22 -3.52
CA VAL A 25 0.36 1.91 -4.69
C VAL A 25 0.68 3.40 -4.63
N TYR A 26 0.44 4.04 -3.48
CA TYR A 26 0.68 5.47 -3.32
C TYR A 26 2.15 5.83 -3.50
N VAL A 27 3.06 5.16 -2.79
CA VAL A 27 4.49 5.51 -2.83
C VAL A 27 5.10 5.22 -4.20
N SER A 28 4.70 4.13 -4.85
CA SER A 28 5.20 3.78 -6.19
C SER A 28 4.83 4.81 -7.24
N ASP A 29 3.60 5.33 -7.17
CA ASP A 29 3.11 6.40 -8.05
C ASP A 29 3.86 7.72 -7.81
N GLN A 30 4.02 8.12 -6.54
CA GLN A 30 4.70 9.37 -6.20
C GLN A 30 6.17 9.41 -6.62
N VAL A 31 6.87 8.28 -6.59
CA VAL A 31 8.30 8.21 -6.91
C VAL A 31 8.61 7.56 -8.25
N ALA A 32 7.58 7.30 -9.07
CA ALA A 32 7.69 6.65 -10.39
C ALA A 32 8.56 5.37 -10.38
N ALA A 33 8.38 4.52 -9.36
CA ALA A 33 9.19 3.32 -9.15
C ALA A 33 8.37 2.04 -9.25
N ILE A 34 9.01 0.93 -9.61
CA ILE A 34 8.39 -0.38 -9.73
C ILE A 34 8.45 -1.11 -8.38
N PRO A 35 7.29 -1.47 -7.78
CA PRO A 35 7.27 -2.19 -6.52
C PRO A 35 7.39 -3.71 -6.72
N THR A 36 8.19 -4.35 -5.87
CA THR A 36 8.19 -5.80 -5.67
C THR A 36 7.67 -6.12 -4.27
N LEU A 37 6.58 -6.90 -4.21
CA LEU A 37 5.91 -7.24 -2.96
C LEU A 37 6.50 -8.49 -2.29
N LYS A 38 6.70 -8.42 -0.97
CA LYS A 38 6.93 -9.57 -0.08
C LYS A 38 5.96 -9.52 1.09
N THR A 39 6.00 -10.51 1.98
CA THR A 39 5.03 -10.63 3.08
C THR A 39 4.98 -9.38 3.97
N HIS A 40 6.14 -8.94 4.45
CA HIS A 40 6.24 -7.84 5.42
C HIS A 40 6.96 -6.60 4.89
N GLU A 41 7.35 -6.61 3.62
CA GLU A 41 8.11 -5.52 3.03
C GLU A 41 7.74 -5.39 1.56
N PHE A 42 8.08 -4.25 0.96
CA PHE A 42 8.14 -4.11 -0.48
C PHE A 42 9.44 -3.39 -0.86
N MET A 43 9.92 -3.68 -2.05
CA MET A 43 11.13 -3.07 -2.61
C MET A 43 10.73 -2.17 -3.77
N LEU A 44 11.26 -0.96 -3.83
CA LEU A 44 11.13 -0.06 -4.96
C LEU A 44 12.40 -0.17 -5.80
N SER A 45 12.23 -0.29 -7.10
CA SER A 45 13.31 -0.27 -8.09
C SER A 45 13.01 0.79 -9.15
N SER A 46 14.05 1.45 -9.63
CA SER A 46 13.92 2.41 -10.74
C SER A 46 13.40 1.72 -11.99
N LEU A 47 12.68 2.46 -12.84
CA LEU A 47 12.32 2.01 -14.18
C LEU A 47 13.55 1.93 -15.09
N ASP A 48 14.47 2.87 -14.92
CA ASP A 48 15.73 2.93 -15.66
C ASP A 48 16.87 2.44 -14.76
N ASP A 49 17.61 1.42 -15.21
CA ASP A 49 18.74 0.79 -14.49
C ASP A 49 19.92 1.75 -14.20
N ALA A 50 19.88 2.97 -14.73
CA ALA A 50 20.86 4.02 -14.51
C ALA A 50 20.36 5.16 -13.61
N GLU A 51 19.07 5.16 -13.25
CA GLU A 51 18.48 6.18 -12.38
C GLU A 51 18.34 5.68 -10.94
N PHE A 52 18.62 6.59 -10.01
CA PHE A 52 18.54 6.32 -8.59
C PHE A 52 17.24 6.82 -8.02
N ILE A 53 16.67 6.09 -7.07
CA ILE A 53 15.47 6.53 -6.37
C ILE A 53 15.90 7.53 -5.29
N ASP A 54 15.34 8.75 -5.31
CA ASP A 54 15.54 9.69 -4.22
C ASP A 54 14.83 9.20 -2.97
N LYS A 55 15.64 8.70 -2.05
CA LYS A 55 15.21 8.22 -0.75
C LYS A 55 14.43 9.27 0.06
N ASN A 56 14.74 10.55 -0.08
CA ASN A 56 13.98 11.61 0.60
C ASN A 56 12.57 11.72 0.03
N MET A 57 12.41 11.58 -1.29
CA MET A 57 11.07 11.54 -1.91
C MET A 57 10.26 10.35 -1.39
N VAL A 58 10.88 9.17 -1.26
CA VAL A 58 10.20 7.99 -0.67
C VAL A 58 9.78 8.25 0.77
N ILE A 59 10.66 8.83 1.61
CA ILE A 59 10.33 9.16 3.01
C ILE A 59 9.19 10.18 3.07
N THR A 60 9.22 11.21 2.23
CA THR A 60 8.15 12.22 2.15
C THR A 60 6.83 11.60 1.74
N ALA A 61 6.80 10.80 0.67
CA ALA A 61 5.59 10.11 0.21
C ALA A 61 4.99 9.20 1.29
N ILE A 62 5.83 8.47 2.05
CA ILE A 62 5.34 7.65 3.17
C ILE A 62 4.72 8.53 4.26
N LYS A 63 5.35 9.66 4.61
CA LYS A 63 4.83 10.59 5.63
C LYS A 63 3.51 11.22 5.20
N GLU A 64 3.42 11.69 3.96
CA GLU A 64 2.21 12.27 3.39
C GLU A 64 1.06 11.24 3.36
N PHE A 65 1.35 9.99 2.99
CA PHE A 65 0.38 8.91 3.07
C PHE A 65 -0.13 8.72 4.50
N LEU A 66 0.76 8.62 5.49
CA LEU A 66 0.38 8.46 6.90
C LEU A 66 -0.43 9.67 7.40
N GLU A 67 -0.08 10.89 7.01
CA GLU A 67 -0.85 12.10 7.33
C GLU A 67 -2.25 12.05 6.71
N SER A 68 -2.38 11.60 5.45
CA SER A 68 -3.66 11.52 4.74
C SER A 68 -4.66 10.55 5.40
N ILE A 69 -4.18 9.53 6.10
CA ILE A 69 -5.01 8.57 6.84
C ILE A 69 -5.11 8.91 8.34
N GLY A 70 -4.60 10.07 8.78
CA GLY A 70 -4.66 10.52 10.18
C GLY A 70 -3.65 9.85 11.12
N GLU A 71 -2.64 9.17 10.58
CA GLU A 71 -1.64 8.39 11.32
C GLU A 71 -0.25 9.05 11.43
N GLY A 72 -0.06 10.24 10.83
CA GLY A 72 1.25 10.92 10.76
C GLY A 72 1.94 11.19 12.11
N ARG A 73 1.19 11.25 13.22
CA ARG A 73 1.75 11.41 14.58
C ARG A 73 1.90 10.11 15.37
N ASN A 74 1.33 9.01 14.87
CA ASN A 74 1.34 7.71 15.56
C ASN A 74 2.46 6.80 15.07
N PHE A 75 3.02 7.08 13.89
CA PHE A 75 4.08 6.27 13.28
C PHE A 75 5.30 7.12 12.93
N ALA A 76 6.48 6.57 13.22
CA ALA A 76 7.77 7.11 12.82
C ALA A 76 8.25 6.42 11.53
N VAL A 77 8.76 7.23 10.60
CA VAL A 77 9.44 6.75 9.39
C VAL A 77 10.93 6.84 9.65
N ILE A 78 11.56 5.69 9.92
CA ILE A 78 12.97 5.57 10.30
C ILE A 78 13.74 5.05 9.10
N SER A 79 14.90 5.64 8.85
CA SER A 79 15.71 5.25 7.71
C SER A 79 17.12 4.84 8.10
N MET A 80 17.53 3.66 7.65
CA MET A 80 18.84 3.08 7.90
C MET A 80 19.35 2.40 6.63
N ASN A 81 20.43 2.92 6.05
CA ASN A 81 20.97 2.49 4.75
C ASN A 81 19.89 2.48 3.67
N ASP A 82 19.55 1.32 3.13
CA ASP A 82 18.61 1.16 2.01
C ASP A 82 17.23 0.70 2.51
N MET A 83 17.07 0.61 3.83
CA MET A 83 15.85 0.18 4.48
C MET A 83 15.16 1.37 5.14
N ILE A 84 13.85 1.48 4.89
CA ILE A 84 12.95 2.40 5.56
C ILE A 84 11.97 1.57 6.38
N SER A 85 11.93 1.79 7.69
CA SER A 85 10.99 1.12 8.58
C SER A 85 9.91 2.08 9.05
N ILE A 86 8.68 1.60 9.04
CA ILE A 86 7.53 2.31 9.61
C ILE A 86 7.21 1.67 10.96
N LYS A 87 7.37 2.45 12.03
CA LYS A 87 7.31 1.97 13.42
C LYS A 87 6.27 2.75 14.21
N SER A 88 5.47 2.06 15.01
CA SER A 88 4.53 2.71 15.91
C SER A 88 5.29 3.43 17.03
N ILE A 89 4.88 4.65 17.34
CA ILE A 89 5.47 5.44 18.43
C ILE A 89 4.93 4.98 19.79
N SER A 90 3.67 4.55 19.84
CA SER A 90 2.96 4.19 21.08
C SER A 90 2.54 2.71 21.16
N GLY A 91 2.92 1.89 20.17
CA GLY A 91 2.42 0.53 20.01
C GLY A 91 1.00 0.45 19.42
N LYS A 92 0.45 1.58 18.95
CA LYS A 92 -0.79 1.63 18.17
C LYS A 92 -0.65 0.77 16.91
N VAL A 93 -1.65 -0.06 16.65
CA VAL A 93 -1.83 -0.80 15.40
C VAL A 93 -2.81 -0.04 14.51
N ILE A 94 -2.56 0.02 13.20
CA ILE A 94 -3.52 0.59 12.26
C ILE A 94 -4.63 -0.44 12.04
N GLU A 95 -5.77 -0.18 12.64
CA GLU A 95 -7.03 -0.85 12.31
C GLU A 95 -7.61 -0.16 11.08
N ARG A 96 -7.33 -0.70 9.89
CA ARG A 96 -8.28 -0.50 8.82
C ARG A 96 -9.48 -1.37 9.16
N ASN A 97 -10.67 -0.77 9.06
CA ASN A 97 -11.82 -1.56 8.67
C ASN A 97 -11.42 -2.19 7.34
N SER A 98 -10.84 -3.40 7.38
CA SER A 98 -10.98 -4.32 6.27
C SER A 98 -12.45 -4.23 5.90
N PRO A 99 -12.83 -3.98 4.63
CA PRO A 99 -14.23 -4.19 4.25
C PRO A 99 -14.59 -5.53 4.86
N SER A 100 -15.50 -5.48 5.83
CA SER A 100 -15.78 -6.58 6.75
C SER A 100 -15.82 -7.85 5.92
N SER A 101 -15.00 -8.83 6.28
CA SER A 101 -15.02 -10.19 5.75
C SER A 101 -16.14 -10.42 4.73
N SER A 102 -15.85 -10.23 3.44
CA SER A 102 -16.61 -10.90 2.39
C SER A 102 -18.13 -10.67 2.44
N GLU A 103 -18.64 -9.44 2.34
CA GLU A 103 -20.00 -9.25 1.84
C GLU A 103 -20.02 -9.68 0.37
N MET A 104 -20.13 -11.00 0.16
CA MET A 104 -20.33 -11.57 -1.15
C MET A 104 -21.76 -11.24 -1.56
N PHE A 105 -21.91 -10.50 -2.66
CA PHE A 105 -23.19 -10.28 -3.29
C PHE A 105 -23.65 -11.60 -3.90
N SER A 106 -24.82 -12.09 -3.48
CA SER A 106 -25.44 -13.31 -4.00
C SER A 106 -26.69 -12.96 -4.77
N CYS A 107 -26.78 -13.43 -6.02
CA CYS A 107 -27.95 -13.25 -6.84
C CYS A 107 -29.11 -14.13 -6.33
N PRO A 108 -30.29 -13.55 -6.06
CA PRO A 108 -31.44 -14.29 -5.55
C PRO A 108 -32.09 -15.22 -6.58
N HIS A 109 -31.73 -15.11 -7.87
CA HIS A 109 -32.40 -15.84 -8.96
C HIS A 109 -31.67 -17.11 -9.41
N CYS A 110 -30.34 -17.14 -9.33
CA CYS A 110 -29.57 -18.25 -9.93
C CYS A 110 -28.31 -18.67 -9.16
N GLY A 111 -28.07 -18.13 -7.96
CA GLY A 111 -26.93 -18.52 -7.13
C GLY A 111 -25.56 -18.00 -7.62
N PHE A 112 -25.54 -17.02 -8.52
CA PHE A 112 -24.32 -16.27 -8.85
C PHE A 112 -23.82 -15.52 -7.60
N ILE A 113 -22.53 -15.64 -7.28
CA ILE A 113 -21.92 -15.00 -6.11
C ILE A 113 -20.69 -14.23 -6.57
N THR A 114 -20.54 -12.97 -6.16
CA THR A 114 -19.36 -12.15 -6.44
C THR A 114 -19.01 -11.27 -5.26
N ARG A 115 -17.73 -10.87 -5.17
CA ARG A 115 -17.26 -9.85 -4.21
C ARG A 115 -17.34 -8.43 -4.76
N TYR A 116 -17.69 -8.27 -6.03
CA TYR A 116 -17.69 -6.98 -6.72
C TYR A 116 -19.13 -6.53 -7.00
N GLU A 117 -19.53 -5.41 -6.42
CA GLU A 117 -20.89 -4.86 -6.58
C GLU A 117 -21.24 -4.60 -8.06
N VAL A 118 -20.30 -4.08 -8.85
CA VAL A 118 -20.50 -3.77 -10.28
C VAL A 118 -20.85 -5.03 -11.08
N GLU A 119 -20.20 -6.16 -10.78
CA GLU A 119 -20.51 -7.44 -11.42
C GLU A 119 -21.91 -7.93 -11.02
N HIS A 120 -22.26 -7.80 -9.74
CA HIS A 120 -23.59 -8.15 -9.26
C HIS A 120 -24.69 -7.32 -9.93
N GLN A 121 -24.51 -6.00 -10.04
CA GLN A 121 -25.48 -5.11 -10.70
C GLN A 121 -25.66 -5.44 -12.19
N ASN A 122 -24.57 -5.77 -12.89
CA ASN A 122 -24.67 -6.19 -14.28
C ASN A 122 -25.32 -7.57 -14.44
N HIS A 123 -25.00 -8.51 -13.55
CA HIS A 123 -25.67 -9.81 -13.53
C HIS A 123 -27.18 -9.68 -13.29
N MET A 124 -27.60 -8.83 -12.36
CA MET A 124 -29.01 -8.61 -12.04
C MET A 124 -29.82 -8.17 -13.26
N LYS A 125 -29.26 -7.31 -14.12
CA LYS A 125 -29.94 -6.84 -15.34
C LYS A 125 -30.37 -8.00 -16.26
N ILE A 126 -29.64 -9.11 -16.29
CA ILE A 126 -29.98 -10.28 -17.12
C ILE A 126 -31.36 -10.85 -16.76
N HIS A 127 -31.76 -10.77 -15.49
CA HIS A 127 -33.03 -11.33 -15.00
C HIS A 127 -34.22 -10.38 -15.17
N TYR A 128 -33.98 -9.11 -15.47
CA TYR A 128 -35.03 -8.08 -15.59
C TYR A 128 -35.10 -7.45 -16.99
N LEU A 129 -34.52 -8.15 -17.99
CA LEU A 129 -34.65 -7.85 -19.41
C LEU A 129 -35.76 -8.70 -20.05
#